data_AF-A0A3D5NQN7-F1
#
_entry.id   AF-A0A3D5NQN7-F1
#
_cell.length_a   1.000
_cell.length_b   1.000
_cell.length_c   1.000
_cell.angle_alpha   90.00
_cell.angle_beta   90.00
_cell.angle_gamma   90.00
#
_symmetry.space_group_name_H-M   'P 1'
#
loop_
_entity.id
_entity.type
_entity.pdbx_description
1 polymer ?
#
loop_
_entity_poly.entity_id
_entity_poly.type
_entity_poly.pdbx_seq_one_letter_code
_entity_poly.pdbx_strand_id
1 'polypeptide(L)' 'MKKYEYQIFDLSPTWTLNPSKKQNELIDRLNELGRDGWIIMSGFEFMKHTVFMREITDEESDFR' A
#
# COMPACT_ATOMS: atom_id res chain seq x y z
N MET A 1 -21.06 7.21 10.05
CA MET A 1 -19.66 7.51 10.44
C MET A 1 -18.76 6.87 9.39
N LYS A 2 -17.62 7.48 9.04
CA LYS A 2 -16.70 6.84 8.09
C LYS A 2 -16.02 5.64 8.76
N LYS A 3 -15.94 4.52 8.03
CA LYS A 3 -15.21 3.32 8.44
C LYS A 3 -13.91 3.22 7.65
N TYR A 4 -12.86 2.74 8.30
CA TYR A 4 -11.55 2.59 7.69
C TYR A 4 -10.99 1.22 8.01
N GLU A 5 -10.29 0.65 7.04
CA GLU A 5 -9.45 -0.51 7.26
C GLU A 5 -7.98 -0.17 7.12
N TYR A 6 -7.16 -0.94 7.83
CA TYR A 6 -5.72 -0.75 7.90
C TYR A 6 -5.02 -2.04 7.53
N GLN A 7 -3.99 -1.94 6.69
CA GLN A 7 -3.20 -3.09 6.28
C GLN A 7 -1.73 -2.70 6.13
N ILE A 8 -0.85 -3.64 6.47
CA ILE A 8 0.59 -3.53 6.22
C ILE A 8 0.88 -4.20 4.89
N PHE A 9 1.52 -3.48 3.98
CA PHE A 9 2.02 -4.05 2.73
C PHE A 9 3.55 -4.09 2.75
N ASP A 10 4.10 -5.20 2.26
CA ASP A 10 5.52 -5.30 1.94
C ASP A 10 5.78 -4.57 0.62
N LEU A 11 6.60 -3.52 0.66
CA LEU A 11 7.03 -2.76 -0.53
C LEU A 11 8.51 -3.04 -0.86
N SER A 12 9.07 -4.15 -0.36
CA SER A 12 10.43 -4.55 -0.69
C SER A 12 10.55 -4.78 -2.21
N PRO A 13 11.45 -4.08 -2.91
CA PRO A 13 11.65 -4.32 -4.34
C PRO A 13 12.29 -5.70 -4.55
N THR A 14 12.14 -6.24 -5.76
CA THR A 14 12.85 -7.47 -6.09
C THR A 14 14.37 -7.26 -6.07
N TRP A 15 15.13 -8.33 -5.79
CA TRP A 15 16.58 -8.21 -5.77
C TRP A 15 17.09 -7.90 -7.18
N THR A 16 17.80 -6.77 -7.30
CA THR A 16 18.42 -6.34 -8.55
C THR A 16 19.59 -5.39 -8.27
N LEU A 17 20.55 -5.38 -9.19
CA LEU A 17 21.65 -4.41 -9.22
C LEU A 17 21.26 -3.10 -9.91
N ASN A 18 20.12 -3.05 -10.62
CA ASN A 18 19.65 -1.86 -11.33
C ASN A 18 18.79 -0.97 -10.41
N PRO A 19 19.26 0.24 -10.00
CA PRO A 19 18.50 1.11 -9.11
C PRO A 19 17.19 1.61 -9.72
N SER A 20 17.17 1.91 -11.02
CA SER A 20 15.96 2.37 -11.72
C SER A 20 14.88 1.30 -11.74
N LYS A 21 15.27 0.03 -11.86
CA LYS A 21 14.32 -1.09 -11.78
C LYS A 21 13.63 -1.15 -10.41
N LYS A 22 14.38 -0.99 -9.31
CA LYS A 22 13.79 -0.95 -7.96
C LYS A 22 12.79 0.19 -7.79
N GLN A 23 13.14 1.37 -8.31
CA GLN A 23 12.27 2.55 -8.22
C GLN A 23 10.98 2.35 -9.02
N ASN A 24 11.07 1.80 -10.24
CA ASN A 24 9.88 1.54 -11.06
C ASN A 24 8.97 0.50 -10.43
N GLU A 25 9.51 -0.60 -9.89
CA GLU A 25 8.71 -1.61 -9.19
C GLU A 25 7.96 -1.03 -7.99
N LEU A 26 8.62 -0.15 -7.23
CA LEU A 26 7.98 0.53 -6.11
C LEU A 26 6.85 1.46 -6.59
N ILE A 27 7.08 2.26 -7.64
CA ILE A 27 6.06 3.13 -8.22
C ILE A 27 4.87 2.31 -8.73
N ASP A 28 5.11 1.23 -9.44
CA ASP A 28 4.07 0.35 -9.97
C ASP A 28 3.23 -0.24 -8.84
N ARG A 29 3.88 -0.72 -7.76
CA ARG A 29 3.18 -1.25 -6.60
C ARG A 29 2.34 -0.19 -5.88
N LEU A 30 2.86 1.02 -5.74
CA LEU A 30 2.11 2.14 -5.14
C LEU A 30 0.92 2.54 -5.99
N ASN A 31 1.06 2.52 -7.32
CA ASN A 31 -0.04 2.80 -8.24
C ASN A 31 -1.14 1.74 -8.18
N GLU A 32 -0.79 0.45 -8.04
CA GLU A 32 -1.76 -0.62 -7.80
C GLU A 32 -2.56 -0.37 -6.51
N LEU A 33 -1.86 -0.14 -5.40
CA LEU A 33 -2.49 0.14 -4.10
C LEU A 33 -3.39 1.37 -4.16
N GLY A 34 -2.95 2.44 -4.81
CA GLY A 34 -3.76 3.65 -5.00
C GLY A 34 -5.02 3.42 -5.82
N ARG A 35 -4.98 2.56 -6.85
CA ARG A 35 -6.17 2.15 -7.62
C ARG A 35 -7.17 1.36 -6.77
N ASP A 36 -6.68 0.59 -5.80
CA ASP A 36 -7.51 -0.19 -4.87
C ASP A 36 -8.01 0.65 -3.67
N GLY A 37 -7.75 1.96 -3.68
CA GLY A 37 -8.22 2.92 -2.67
C GLY A 37 -7.30 3.08 -1.46
N TRP A 38 -6.13 2.43 -1.45
CA TRP A 38 -5.20 2.49 -0.33
C TRP A 38 -4.40 3.80 -0.33
N ILE A 39 -4.27 4.38 0.86
CA ILE A 39 -3.56 5.62 1.13
C ILE A 39 -2.48 5.34 2.16
N ILE A 40 -1.25 5.79 1.91
CA ILE A 40 -0.13 5.66 2.84
C ILE A 40 -0.38 6.53 4.07
N MET A 41 -0.31 5.95 5.27
CA MET A 41 -0.47 6.70 6.52
C MET A 41 0.84 7.27 7.06
N SER A 42 1.92 6.48 7.07
CA SER A 42 3.27 6.89 7.49
C SER A 42 4.26 5.74 7.31
N GLY A 43 5.57 6.04 7.36
CA GLY A 43 6.62 5.02 7.44
C GLY A 43 7.40 4.73 6.14
N PHE A 44 7.43 5.67 5.18
CA PHE A 44 8.22 5.48 3.95
C PHE A 44 9.75 5.41 4.20
N GLU A 45 10.21 5.80 5.39
CA GLU A 45 11.62 5.62 5.80
C GLU A 45 12.03 4.14 5.86
N PHE A 46 11.08 3.23 6.08
CA PHE A 46 11.31 1.78 6.04
C PHE A 46 10.30 1.12 5.10
N MET A 47 10.62 1.05 3.80
CA MET A 47 9.82 0.43 2.72
C MET A 47 9.33 -1.00 3.01
N LYS A 48 9.87 -1.67 4.04
CA LYS A 48 9.51 -3.04 4.38
C LYS A 48 8.12 -3.19 5.04
N HIS A 49 7.68 -2.19 5.82
CA HIS A 49 6.43 -2.29 6.57
C HIS A 49 5.73 -0.94 6.62
N THR A 50 5.12 -0.56 5.50
CA THR A 50 4.34 0.69 5.42
C THR A 50 2.88 0.38 5.72
N VAL A 51 2.28 1.18 6.62
CA VAL A 51 0.86 1.09 6.96
C VAL A 51 0.05 1.88 5.95
N PHE A 52 -0.96 1.22 5.39
CA PHE A 52 -1.94 1.83 4.50
C PHE A 52 -3.31 1.83 5.18
N MET A 53 -4.13 2.81 4.79
CA MET A 53 -5.53 2.90 5.15
C MET A 53 -6.39 3.02 3.90
N ARG A 54 -7.61 2.52 3.94
CA ARG A 54 -8.65 2.90 2.98
C ARG A 54 -10.01 3.03 3.63
N GLU A 55 -10.85 3.90 3.09
CA GLU A 55 -12.25 4.02 3.50
C GLU A 55 -13.01 2.78 2.98
N ILE A 56 -13.84 2.18 3.83
CA ILE A 56 -14.67 1.03 3.47
C ILE A 56 -16.14 1.40 3.58
N THR A 57 -16.95 0.81 2.71
CA THR A 57 -18.41 0.94 2.77
C THR A 57 -19.01 0.03 3.83
N ASP A 58 -20.24 0.32 4.27
CA ASP A 58 -20.95 -0.53 5.21
C ASP A 58 -21.21 -1.94 4.63
N GLU A 59 -21.42 -2.04 3.31
CA GLU A 59 -21.56 -3.34 2.63
C GLU A 59 -20.29 -4.18 2.74
N GLU A 60 -19.10 -3.61 2.54
CA GLU A 60 -17.83 -4.32 2.67
C GLU A 60 -17.47 -4.69 4.11
N SER A 61 -18.02 -3.96 5.09
CA SER A 61 -17.82 -4.19 6.52
C SER A 61 -18.56 -5.43 7.03
N ASP A 62 -19.68 -5.81 6.42
CA ASP A 62 -20.55 -6.89 6.93
C ASP A 62 -20.15 -8.29 6.41
N PHE A 63 -19.29 -8.36 5.40
CA PHE A 63 -18.80 -9.61 4.80
C PHE A 63 -17.40 -10.06 5.28
N ARG A 64 -16.84 -9.39 6.30
CA ARG A 64 -15.51 -9.68 6.87
C ARG A 64 -15.59 -9.90 8.38
#